data_AF-A0A431U8I8-F1
#
_entry.id   AF-A0A431U8I8-F1
#
_cell.length_a   1.000
_cell.length_b   1.000
_cell.length_c   1.000
_cell.angle_alpha   90.00
_cell.angle_beta   90.00
_cell.angle_gamma   90.00
#
_symmetry.space_group_name_H-M   'P 1'
#
loop_
_entity.id
_entity.type
_entity.pdbx_description
1 polymer ?
#
loop_
_entity_poly.entity_id
_entity_poly.type
_entity_poly.pdbx_seq_one_letter_code
_entity_poly.pdbx_strand_id
1 'polypeptide(L)'
;MLQFLRRIFRGSEPEASWQPLRRPAAELRAYEQWVREEQYRRWLGPYFKAYHYCKAGLPPCHGGPRVQRLEACGQHGAVLFYDPGIGPANFRHLLDFIRDRALALGYHLAASDGRTRRGPRCTETVAKHFLKPTPSDCPDTGRCQQRFGPITIDLVTLNGQPGFIRLACNPIEDSMFCEAYSFDQLMDAIFNLPLPEKSSA
;
A
#
# COMPACT_ATOMS: atom_id res chain seq x y z
N MET A 1 -14.71 8.88 -2.73
CA MET A 1 -13.52 9.37 -3.46
C MET A 1 -13.26 8.64 -4.79
N LEU A 2 -13.29 7.30 -4.83
CA LEU A 2 -13.10 6.53 -6.08
C LEU A 2 -14.15 6.81 -7.19
N GLN A 3 -15.40 7.08 -6.81
CA GLN A 3 -16.47 7.49 -7.74
C GLN A 3 -16.23 8.87 -8.37
N PHE A 4 -15.57 9.78 -7.66
CA PHE A 4 -15.24 11.12 -8.15
C PHE A 4 -14.17 11.06 -9.25
N LEU A 5 -13.13 10.23 -9.06
CA LEU A 5 -12.12 9.97 -10.09
C LEU A 5 -12.75 9.37 -11.34
N ARG A 6 -13.64 8.38 -11.20
CA ARG A 6 -14.41 7.82 -12.34
C ARG A 6 -15.20 8.89 -13.10
N ARG A 7 -15.72 9.92 -12.42
CA ARG A 7 -16.50 11.01 -13.03
C ARG A 7 -15.61 12.01 -13.76
N ILE A 8 -14.38 12.27 -13.31
CA ILE A 8 -13.41 13.15 -13.99
C ILE A 8 -12.93 12.54 -15.31
N PHE A 9 -12.77 11.22 -15.36
CA PHE A 9 -12.23 10.51 -16.52
C PHE A 9 -13.29 9.89 -17.43
N ARG A 10 -14.57 10.29 -17.34
CA ARG A 10 -15.57 9.92 -18.36
C ARG A 10 -15.20 10.60 -19.68
N GLY A 11 -14.76 9.81 -20.67
CA GLY A 11 -14.46 10.26 -22.03
C GLY A 11 -12.98 10.48 -22.36
N SER A 12 -12.03 9.90 -21.62
CA SER A 12 -10.60 9.98 -21.98
C SER A 12 -10.26 9.14 -23.22
N GLU A 13 -9.38 9.68 -24.06
CA GLU A 13 -8.59 9.07 -25.15
C GLU A 13 -8.00 7.68 -24.80
N PRO A 14 -7.51 6.87 -25.77
CA PRO A 14 -7.39 5.41 -25.66
C PRO A 14 -6.80 4.95 -24.34
N GLU A 15 -7.39 3.88 -23.80
CA GLU A 15 -7.09 3.36 -22.48
C GLU A 15 -5.59 3.28 -22.24
N ALA A 16 -5.09 4.17 -21.38
CA ALA A 16 -3.67 4.23 -21.06
C ALA A 16 -3.16 2.84 -20.68
N SER A 17 -2.14 2.36 -21.38
CA SER A 17 -1.58 1.04 -21.13
C SER A 17 -0.77 1.02 -19.84
N TRP A 18 -0.80 -0.12 -19.15
CA TRP A 18 0.12 -0.39 -18.05
C TRP A 18 1.48 -0.70 -18.62
N GLN A 19 2.53 -0.13 -18.01
CA GLN A 19 3.91 -0.36 -18.39
C GLN A 19 4.73 -0.69 -17.15
N PRO A 20 5.79 -1.53 -17.25
CA PRO A 20 6.66 -1.81 -16.13
C PRO A 20 7.16 -0.52 -15.46
N LEU A 21 7.02 -0.44 -14.14
CA LEU A 21 7.41 0.71 -13.35
C LEU A 21 8.94 0.79 -13.30
N ARG A 22 9.51 1.78 -14.01
CA ARG A 22 10.95 2.02 -14.02
C ARG A 22 11.31 3.16 -13.06
N ARG A 23 12.15 2.87 -12.08
CA ARG A 23 12.74 3.87 -11.17
C ARG A 23 14.11 4.31 -11.70
N PRO A 24 14.38 5.62 -11.83
CA PRO A 24 15.73 6.11 -12.12
C PRO A 24 16.71 5.70 -11.01
N ALA A 25 17.98 5.47 -11.37
CA ALA A 25 19.01 5.06 -10.41
C ALA A 25 19.19 6.06 -9.24
N ALA A 26 19.00 7.36 -9.49
CA ALA A 26 19.04 8.37 -8.43
C ALA A 26 17.90 8.19 -7.40
N GLU A 27 16.71 7.80 -7.86
CA GLU A 27 15.56 7.56 -7.00
C GLU A 27 15.72 6.29 -6.17
N LEU A 28 16.31 5.23 -6.74
CA LEU A 28 16.65 4.02 -6.02
C LEU A 28 17.67 4.28 -4.90
N ARG A 29 18.72 5.05 -5.18
CA ARG A 29 19.71 5.44 -4.15
C ARG A 29 19.09 6.28 -3.04
N ALA A 30 18.22 7.23 -3.39
CA ALA A 30 17.50 8.04 -2.41
C ALA A 30 16.60 7.17 -1.51
N TYR A 31 15.91 6.19 -2.10
CA TYR A 31 15.12 5.21 -1.36
C TYR A 31 15.98 4.38 -0.40
N GLU A 32 17.08 3.81 -0.88
CA GLU A 32 18.01 3.02 -0.06
C GLU A 32 18.57 3.82 1.12
N GLN A 33 18.93 5.08 0.88
CA GLN A 33 19.38 5.99 1.94
C GLN A 33 18.26 6.28 2.95
N TRP A 34 17.05 6.57 2.47
CA TRP A 34 15.88 6.82 3.32
C TRP A 34 15.52 5.62 4.22
N VAL A 35 15.68 4.38 3.70
CA VAL A 35 15.52 3.15 4.48
C VAL A 35 16.65 3.00 5.51
N ARG A 36 17.90 3.21 5.10
CA ARG A 36 19.08 3.10 5.99
C ARG A 36 19.00 4.08 7.16
N GLU A 37 18.52 5.29 6.91
CA GLU A 37 18.31 6.34 7.91
C GLU A 37 17.02 6.17 8.72
N GLU A 38 16.29 5.07 8.48
CA GLU A 38 15.04 4.72 9.15
C GLU A 38 13.97 5.84 9.11
N GLN A 39 13.99 6.67 8.07
CA GLN A 39 13.07 7.80 7.95
C GLN A 39 11.60 7.35 7.88
N TYR A 40 11.33 6.10 7.48
CA TYR A 40 10.01 5.47 7.50
C TYR A 40 9.36 5.46 8.89
N ARG A 41 10.15 5.39 9.99
CA ARG A 41 9.61 5.31 11.35
C ARG A 41 8.77 6.53 11.72
N ARG A 42 9.06 7.70 11.13
CA ARG A 42 8.29 8.93 11.30
C ARG A 42 6.86 8.82 10.76
N TRP A 43 6.58 7.84 9.89
CA TRP A 43 5.32 7.74 9.16
C TRP A 43 4.54 6.47 9.47
N LEU A 44 5.21 5.32 9.67
CA LEU A 44 4.50 4.07 9.92
C LEU A 44 3.65 4.12 11.19
N GLY A 45 4.22 4.57 12.32
CA GLY A 45 3.49 4.70 13.58
C GLY A 45 2.27 5.62 13.47
N PRO A 46 2.40 6.83 12.92
CA PRO A 46 1.26 7.71 12.69
C PRO A 46 0.17 7.13 11.78
N TYR A 47 0.53 6.47 10.67
CA TYR A 47 -0.45 5.81 9.81
C TYR A 47 -1.12 4.61 10.49
N PHE A 48 -0.36 3.83 11.27
CA PHE A 48 -0.90 2.73 12.07
C PHE A 48 -1.92 3.22 13.10
N LYS A 49 -1.56 4.26 13.85
CA LYS A 49 -2.46 4.92 14.79
C LYS A 49 -3.72 5.44 14.10
N ALA A 50 -3.56 6.12 12.96
CA ALA A 50 -4.69 6.64 12.18
C ALA A 50 -5.62 5.53 11.68
N TYR A 51 -5.07 4.38 11.28
CA TYR A 51 -5.85 3.19 10.92
C TYR A 51 -6.71 2.70 12.08
N HIS A 52 -6.12 2.54 13.27
CA HIS A 52 -6.85 2.08 14.46
C HIS A 52 -7.91 3.08 14.94
N TYR A 53 -7.64 4.38 14.83
CA TYR A 53 -8.65 5.41 15.11
C TYR A 53 -9.83 5.31 14.14
N CYS A 54 -9.55 5.18 12.83
CA CYS A 54 -10.59 4.97 11.82
C CYS A 54 -11.40 3.69 12.09
N LYS A 55 -10.73 2.59 12.46
CA LYS A 55 -11.36 1.32 12.81
C LYS A 55 -12.27 1.45 14.04
N ALA A 56 -11.86 2.21 15.05
CA ALA A 56 -12.62 2.44 16.27
C ALA A 56 -13.74 3.50 16.13
N GLY A 57 -13.92 4.10 14.96
CA GLY A 57 -14.89 5.19 14.75
C GLY A 57 -14.50 6.50 15.46
N LEU A 58 -13.22 6.66 15.82
CA LEU A 58 -12.71 7.85 16.48
C LEU A 58 -12.38 8.96 15.45
N PRO A 59 -12.50 10.24 15.83
CA PRO A 59 -12.09 11.33 14.96
C PRO A 59 -10.59 11.24 14.66
N PRO A 60 -10.13 11.62 13.44
CA PRO A 60 -8.71 11.65 13.11
C PRO A 60 -7.91 12.45 14.13
N CYS A 61 -6.69 12.01 14.44
CA CYS A 61 -5.78 12.79 15.27
C CYS A 61 -5.51 14.15 14.61
N HIS A 62 -5.66 15.24 15.36
CA HIS A 62 -5.33 16.58 14.89
C HIS A 62 -3.86 16.65 14.44
N GLY A 63 -3.63 17.14 13.22
CA GLY A 63 -2.29 17.26 12.64
C GLY A 63 -1.63 15.92 12.26
N GLY A 64 -2.35 14.80 12.33
CA GLY A 64 -1.86 13.49 11.90
C GLY A 64 -2.32 13.09 10.50
N PRO A 65 -1.66 12.10 9.88
CA PRO A 65 -2.09 11.56 8.60
C PRO A 65 -3.48 10.94 8.69
N ARG A 66 -4.21 10.93 7.56
CA ARG A 66 -5.56 10.38 7.49
C ARG A 66 -5.57 8.99 6.86
N VAL A 67 -6.45 8.13 7.37
CA VAL A 67 -6.70 6.79 6.82
C VAL A 67 -8.20 6.59 6.65
N GLN A 68 -8.58 5.87 5.60
CA GLN A 68 -9.95 5.37 5.40
C GLN A 68 -9.91 3.87 5.14
N ARG A 69 -10.73 3.10 5.86
CA ARG A 69 -10.91 1.67 5.58
C ARG A 69 -11.64 1.45 4.25
N LEU A 70 -11.21 0.41 3.53
CA LEU A 70 -11.81 -0.06 2.30
C LEU A 70 -12.36 -1.47 2.54
N GLU A 71 -13.66 -1.62 2.38
CA GLU A 71 -14.36 -2.91 2.44
C GLU A 71 -15.22 -2.99 1.18
N ALA A 72 -14.87 -3.86 0.23
CA ALA A 72 -15.64 -4.01 -1.01
C ALA A 72 -15.40 -5.37 -1.68
N CYS A 73 -16.47 -6.11 -1.98
CA CYS A 73 -16.44 -7.33 -2.81
C CYS A 73 -15.32 -8.33 -2.43
N GLY A 74 -15.20 -8.69 -1.14
CA GLY A 74 -14.15 -9.59 -0.64
C GLY A 74 -12.76 -8.96 -0.48
N GLN A 75 -12.59 -7.69 -0.90
CA GLN A 75 -11.36 -6.92 -0.66
C GLN A 75 -11.43 -6.20 0.67
N HIS A 76 -10.36 -6.37 1.45
CA HIS A 76 -10.12 -5.69 2.70
C HIS A 76 -8.90 -4.79 2.54
N GLY A 77 -9.00 -3.53 2.97
CA GLY A 77 -7.96 -2.55 2.68
C GLY A 77 -8.01 -1.28 3.49
N ALA A 78 -7.03 -0.43 3.22
CA ALA A 78 -6.94 0.93 3.72
C ALA A 78 -6.41 1.88 2.64
N VAL A 79 -6.94 3.10 2.67
CA VAL A 79 -6.45 4.24 1.90
C VAL A 79 -5.69 5.15 2.86
N LEU A 80 -4.39 5.30 2.63
CA LEU A 80 -3.49 6.18 3.36
C LEU A 80 -3.41 7.49 2.57
N PHE A 81 -3.98 8.57 3.11
CA PHE A 81 -3.96 9.86 2.41
C PHE A 81 -2.60 10.53 2.53
N TYR A 82 -2.20 11.20 1.45
CA TYR A 82 -1.02 12.05 1.47
C TYR A 82 -1.17 13.18 2.50
N ASP A 83 -0.11 13.38 3.27
CA ASP A 83 0.03 14.51 4.18
C ASP A 83 1.14 15.44 3.66
N PRO A 84 0.93 16.76 3.53
CA PRO A 84 1.98 17.65 3.06
C PRO A 84 3.27 17.59 3.90
N GLY A 85 3.19 17.25 5.18
CA GLY A 85 4.32 17.10 6.08
C GLY A 85 5.23 15.92 5.75
N ILE A 86 4.75 14.88 5.05
CA ILE A 86 5.63 13.80 4.58
C ILE A 86 6.46 14.23 3.37
N GLY A 87 5.90 15.07 2.51
CA GLY A 87 6.53 15.46 1.26
C GLY A 87 6.45 14.37 0.18
N PRO A 88 6.47 14.73 -1.12
CA PRO A 88 6.16 13.78 -2.19
C PRO A 88 7.16 12.64 -2.36
N ALA A 89 8.45 12.90 -2.10
CA ALA A 89 9.49 11.88 -2.23
C ALA A 89 9.34 10.79 -1.16
N ASN A 90 9.20 11.18 0.11
CA ASN A 90 9.02 10.24 1.21
C ASN A 90 7.72 9.44 1.09
N PHE A 91 6.64 10.05 0.62
CA PHE A 91 5.39 9.32 0.41
C PHE A 91 5.52 8.28 -0.72
N ARG A 92 6.36 8.55 -1.72
CA ARG A 92 6.70 7.56 -2.74
C ARG A 92 7.63 6.48 -2.20
N HIS A 93 8.61 6.82 -1.37
CA HIS A 93 9.43 5.83 -0.66
C HIS A 93 8.57 4.93 0.22
N LEU A 94 7.53 5.47 0.86
CA LEU A 94 6.57 4.71 1.63
C LEU A 94 5.84 3.64 0.79
N LEU A 95 5.48 3.93 -0.47
CA LEU A 95 4.92 2.93 -1.40
C LEU A 95 5.87 1.72 -1.55
N ASP A 96 7.13 2.00 -1.87
CA ASP A 96 8.14 0.96 -2.15
C ASP A 96 8.54 0.23 -0.84
N PHE A 97 8.48 0.90 0.31
CA PHE A 97 8.71 0.30 1.62
C PHE A 97 7.60 -0.67 2.03
N ILE A 98 6.33 -0.31 1.81
CA ILE A 98 5.20 -1.22 2.07
C ILE A 98 5.34 -2.49 1.23
N ARG A 99 5.81 -2.37 -0.02
CA ARG A 99 6.13 -3.53 -0.87
C ARG A 99 7.21 -4.39 -0.24
N ASP A 100 8.32 -3.81 0.21
CA ASP A 100 9.44 -4.57 0.78
C ASP A 100 9.04 -5.27 2.08
N ARG A 101 8.21 -4.61 2.91
CA ARG A 101 7.60 -5.24 4.09
C ARG A 101 6.72 -6.42 3.70
N ALA A 102 5.88 -6.29 2.67
CA ALA A 102 5.05 -7.39 2.19
C ALA A 102 5.88 -8.56 1.64
N LEU A 103 6.98 -8.30 0.91
CA LEU A 103 7.91 -9.33 0.44
C LEU A 103 8.48 -10.14 1.62
N ALA A 104 8.87 -9.46 2.71
CA ALA A 104 9.37 -10.11 3.92
C ALA A 104 8.32 -11.00 4.62
N LEU A 105 7.02 -10.83 4.32
CA LEU A 105 5.94 -11.67 4.83
C LEU A 105 5.72 -12.94 3.99
N GLY A 106 6.67 -13.32 3.14
CA GLY A 106 6.58 -14.52 2.30
C GLY A 106 5.75 -14.30 1.03
N TYR A 107 5.89 -13.12 0.44
CA TYR A 107 5.31 -12.78 -0.87
C TYR A 107 6.40 -12.64 -1.92
N HIS A 108 6.00 -12.77 -3.18
CA HIS A 108 6.82 -12.36 -4.33
C HIS A 108 6.10 -11.28 -5.15
N LEU A 109 6.88 -10.44 -5.81
CA LEU A 109 6.39 -9.38 -6.68
C LEU A 109 5.95 -9.99 -8.02
N ALA A 110 4.64 -10.06 -8.25
CA ALA A 110 4.08 -10.60 -9.49
C ALA A 110 4.05 -9.56 -10.61
N ALA A 111 3.80 -8.29 -10.26
CA ALA A 111 3.88 -7.18 -11.20
C ALA A 111 4.20 -5.86 -10.48
N SER A 112 4.90 -4.97 -11.17
CA SER A 112 5.15 -3.60 -10.72
C SER A 112 5.04 -2.68 -11.92
N ASP A 113 3.92 -1.97 -12.02
CA ASP A 113 3.53 -1.25 -13.23
C ASP A 113 3.08 0.18 -12.93
N GLY A 114 3.29 1.05 -13.90
CA GLY A 114 2.80 2.41 -13.93
C GLY A 114 1.77 2.61 -15.04
N ARG A 115 0.82 3.53 -14.81
CA ARG A 115 -0.10 4.01 -15.84
C ARG A 115 -0.39 5.49 -15.66
N THR A 116 -0.38 6.24 -16.75
CA THR A 116 -0.76 7.66 -16.76
C THR A 116 -1.97 7.88 -17.65
N ARG A 117 -3.08 8.36 -17.07
CA ARG A 117 -4.29 8.76 -17.77
C ARG A 117 -4.36 10.28 -17.85
N ARG A 118 -4.40 10.82 -19.07
CA ARG A 118 -4.59 12.25 -19.32
C ARG A 118 -6.06 12.51 -19.63
N GLY A 119 -6.70 13.29 -18.79
CA GLY A 119 -8.04 13.81 -19.02
C GLY A 119 -8.01 15.34 -19.23
N PRO A 120 -9.12 15.95 -19.67
CA PRO A 120 -9.16 17.38 -20.00
C PRO A 120 -8.81 18.31 -18.82
N ARG A 121 -9.04 17.86 -17.58
CA ARG A 121 -8.86 18.67 -16.36
C ARG A 121 -7.82 18.12 -15.39
N CYS A 122 -7.33 16.90 -15.63
CA CYS A 122 -6.47 16.22 -14.69
C CYS A 122 -5.63 15.17 -15.39
N THR A 123 -4.37 15.03 -14.96
CA THR A 123 -3.53 13.88 -15.26
C THR A 123 -3.46 12.99 -14.02
N GLU A 124 -3.97 11.77 -14.11
CA GLU A 124 -3.79 10.74 -13.08
C GLU A 124 -2.59 9.87 -13.44
N THR A 125 -1.72 9.63 -12.47
CA THR A 125 -0.67 8.60 -12.57
C THR A 125 -0.83 7.62 -11.43
N VAL A 126 -0.83 6.33 -11.75
CA VAL A 126 -0.90 5.24 -10.78
C VAL A 126 0.38 4.43 -10.89
N ALA A 127 1.07 4.25 -9.77
CA ALA A 127 2.12 3.24 -9.63
C ALA A 127 1.57 2.10 -8.76
N LYS A 128 1.69 0.86 -9.23
CA LYS A 128 1.05 -0.31 -8.64
C LYS A 128 2.05 -1.43 -8.43
N HIS A 129 2.08 -1.95 -7.21
CA HIS A 129 2.73 -3.23 -6.88
C HIS A 129 1.65 -4.28 -6.66
N PHE A 130 1.76 -5.41 -7.35
CA PHE A 130 0.92 -6.58 -7.18
C PHE A 130 1.76 -7.75 -6.70
N LEU A 131 1.41 -8.30 -5.54
CA LEU A 131 2.15 -9.36 -4.88
C LEU A 131 1.26 -10.58 -4.68
N LYS A 132 1.86 -11.76 -4.84
CA LYS A 132 1.22 -13.04 -4.55
C LYS A 132 1.97 -13.75 -3.41
N PRO A 133 1.27 -14.49 -2.54
CA PRO A 133 1.93 -15.30 -1.54
C PRO A 133 2.84 -16.32 -2.24
N THR A 134 4.03 -16.54 -1.68
CA THR A 134 4.89 -17.64 -2.10
C THR A 134 4.19 -18.96 -1.76
N PRO A 135 4.10 -19.93 -2.70
CA PRO A 135 3.44 -21.20 -2.46
C PRO A 135 3.99 -21.89 -1.21
N SER A 136 3.08 -22.30 -0.33
CA SER A 136 3.38 -23.09 0.86
C SER A 136 2.10 -23.79 1.30
N ASP A 137 2.24 -24.88 2.04
CA ASP A 137 1.10 -25.67 2.53
C ASP A 137 0.88 -25.42 4.02
N CYS A 138 -0.38 -25.51 4.44
CA CYS A 138 -0.71 -25.57 5.85
C CYS A 138 -0.37 -26.96 6.40
N PRO A 139 0.47 -27.06 7.46
CA PRO A 139 0.94 -28.35 7.98
C PRO A 139 -0.19 -29.33 8.32
N ASP A 140 -1.31 -28.82 8.85
CA ASP A 140 -2.39 -29.66 9.39
C ASP A 140 -3.37 -30.16 8.33
N THR A 141 -3.48 -29.49 7.17
CA THR A 141 -4.52 -29.80 6.16
C THR A 141 -3.96 -30.14 4.79
N GLY A 142 -2.68 -29.83 4.53
CA GLY A 142 -2.07 -29.93 3.20
C GLY A 142 -2.68 -28.96 2.16
N ARG A 143 -3.55 -28.04 2.58
CA ARG A 143 -4.13 -27.00 1.72
C ARG A 143 -3.15 -25.86 1.50
N CYS A 144 -3.35 -25.12 0.42
CA CYS A 144 -2.52 -23.97 0.09
C CYS A 144 -2.66 -22.86 1.14
N GLN A 145 -1.54 -22.45 1.73
CA GLN A 145 -1.46 -21.30 2.62
C GLN A 145 -1.46 -20.00 1.80
N GLN A 146 -2.60 -19.31 1.79
CA GLN A 146 -2.77 -18.06 1.06
C GLN A 146 -2.33 -16.80 1.82
N ARG A 147 -1.95 -16.92 3.10
CA ARG A 147 -1.62 -15.78 3.98
C ARG A 147 -2.77 -14.78 4.01
N PHE A 148 -2.57 -13.55 3.54
CA PHE A 148 -3.62 -12.53 3.45
C PHE A 148 -4.37 -12.55 2.10
N GLY A 149 -4.09 -13.51 1.22
CA GLY A 149 -4.42 -13.46 -0.21
C GLY A 149 -3.46 -12.56 -1.00
N PRO A 150 -3.65 -12.36 -2.32
CA PRO A 150 -2.88 -11.39 -3.10
C PRO A 150 -2.99 -9.98 -2.54
N ILE A 151 -1.88 -9.24 -2.57
CA ILE A 151 -1.77 -7.87 -2.06
C ILE A 151 -1.61 -6.91 -3.24
N THR A 152 -2.30 -5.78 -3.17
CA THR A 152 -2.12 -4.63 -4.07
C THR A 152 -1.71 -3.39 -3.28
N ILE A 153 -0.73 -2.66 -3.82
CA ILE A 153 -0.26 -1.39 -3.25
C ILE A 153 -0.21 -0.37 -4.38
N ASP A 154 -1.11 0.62 -4.35
CA ASP A 154 -1.24 1.61 -5.42
C ASP A 154 -0.95 3.00 -4.88
N LEU A 155 0.00 3.72 -5.46
CA LEU A 155 0.14 5.17 -5.28
C LEU A 155 -0.60 5.89 -6.40
N VAL A 156 -1.61 6.69 -6.02
CA VAL A 156 -2.36 7.54 -6.95
C VAL A 156 -1.88 8.98 -6.83
N THR A 157 -1.49 9.55 -7.96
CA THR A 157 -0.99 10.92 -8.12
C THR A 157 -1.89 11.68 -9.08
N LEU A 158 -2.27 12.91 -8.72
CA LEU A 158 -3.09 13.79 -9.55
C LEU A 158 -2.30 15.05 -9.86
N ASN A 159 -2.13 15.38 -11.14
CA ASN A 159 -1.37 16.55 -11.59
C ASN A 159 0.05 16.62 -10.99
N GLY A 160 0.72 15.46 -10.84
CA GLY A 160 2.05 15.36 -10.25
C GLY A 160 2.09 15.40 -8.71
N GLN A 161 0.95 15.62 -8.04
CA GLN A 161 0.85 15.64 -6.58
C GLN A 161 0.32 14.32 -6.03
N PRO A 162 0.96 13.71 -5.01
CA PRO A 162 0.46 12.49 -4.42
C PRO A 162 -0.91 12.71 -3.77
N GLY A 163 -1.84 11.81 -4.03
CA GLY A 163 -3.17 11.81 -3.40
C GLY A 163 -3.23 10.82 -2.24
N PHE A 164 -2.96 9.55 -2.52
CA PHE A 164 -3.06 8.48 -1.54
C PHE A 164 -2.30 7.22 -1.97
N ILE A 165 -1.97 6.39 -0.98
CA ILE A 165 -1.60 4.99 -1.17
C ILE A 165 -2.82 4.15 -0.82
N ARG A 166 -3.20 3.21 -1.69
CA ARG A 166 -4.17 2.17 -1.38
C ARG A 166 -3.44 0.87 -1.13
N LEU A 167 -3.61 0.29 0.05
CA LEU A 167 -3.16 -1.05 0.40
C LEU A 167 -4.40 -1.94 0.55
N ALA A 168 -4.45 -3.05 -0.17
CA ALA A 168 -5.55 -4.00 -0.05
C ALA A 168 -5.05 -5.43 -0.22
N CYS A 169 -5.71 -6.36 0.48
CA CYS A 169 -5.58 -7.78 0.25
C CYS A 169 -6.90 -8.36 -0.26
N ASN A 170 -6.81 -9.48 -0.97
CA ASN A 170 -7.97 -10.13 -1.58
C ASN A 170 -7.94 -11.64 -1.30
N PRO A 171 -8.37 -12.08 -0.11
CA PRO A 171 -8.51 -13.50 0.20
C PRO A 171 -9.28 -14.27 -0.87
N ILE A 172 -8.87 -15.52 -1.11
CA ILE A 172 -9.51 -16.44 -2.04
C ILE A 172 -10.41 -17.37 -1.21
N GLU A 173 -11.71 -17.27 -1.44
CA GLU A 173 -12.71 -18.14 -0.83
C GLU A 173 -12.85 -19.42 -1.66
N ASP A 174 -11.92 -20.37 -1.44
CA ASP A 174 -11.95 -21.68 -2.09
C ASP A 174 -11.43 -22.76 -1.13
N SER A 175 -12.04 -23.94 -1.17
CA SER A 175 -11.73 -25.08 -0.29
C SER A 175 -10.30 -25.62 -0.42
N MET A 176 -9.58 -25.30 -1.50
CA MET A 176 -8.17 -25.61 -1.70
C MET A 176 -7.24 -24.74 -0.85
N PHE A 177 -7.74 -23.63 -0.27
CA PHE A 177 -6.96 -22.75 0.57
C PHE A 177 -7.33 -22.85 2.04
N CYS A 178 -6.37 -22.52 2.89
CA CYS A 178 -6.63 -22.27 4.31
C CYS A 178 -7.34 -20.94 4.51
N GLU A 179 -7.91 -20.76 5.69
CA GLU A 179 -8.42 -19.46 6.11
C GLU A 179 -7.32 -18.41 5.99
N ALA A 180 -7.66 -17.27 5.38
CA ALA A 180 -6.73 -16.17 5.22
C ALA A 180 -6.55 -15.41 6.54
N TYR A 181 -5.35 -14.91 6.77
CA TYR A 181 -5.11 -13.91 7.79
C TYR A 181 -5.86 -12.62 7.47
N SER A 182 -6.33 -11.94 8.52
CA SER A 182 -7.10 -10.71 8.42
C SER A 182 -6.26 -9.53 7.92
N PHE A 183 -6.93 -8.54 7.31
CA PHE A 183 -6.28 -7.29 6.93
C PHE A 183 -5.72 -6.52 8.14
N ASP A 184 -6.32 -6.66 9.32
CA ASP A 184 -5.78 -6.09 10.55
C ASP A 184 -4.39 -6.65 10.89
N GLN A 185 -4.21 -7.97 10.74
CA GLN A 185 -2.90 -8.61 10.91
C GLN A 185 -1.89 -8.14 9.85
N LEU A 186 -2.34 -7.82 8.63
CA LEU A 186 -1.46 -7.23 7.61
C LEU A 186 -1.01 -5.82 8.00
N MET A 187 -1.93 -5.00 8.50
CA MET A 187 -1.62 -3.65 8.97
C MET A 187 -0.62 -3.68 10.14
N ASP A 188 -0.82 -4.60 11.08
CA ASP A 188 0.12 -4.82 12.19
C ASP A 188 1.50 -5.22 11.66
N ALA A 189 1.57 -6.27 10.83
CA ALA A 189 2.84 -6.79 10.32
C ALA A 189 3.64 -5.76 9.49
N ILE A 190 2.96 -4.86 8.76
CA ILE A 190 3.62 -3.84 7.93
C ILE A 190 3.97 -2.58 8.71
N PHE A 191 3.05 -2.06 9.53
CA PHE A 191 3.15 -0.71 10.10
C PHE A 191 3.48 -0.69 11.60
N ASN A 192 3.23 -1.77 12.34
CA ASN A 192 3.58 -1.85 13.75
C ASN A 192 5.05 -2.22 13.90
N LEU A 193 5.91 -1.20 13.99
CA LEU A 193 7.32 -1.41 14.27
C LEU A 193 7.56 -1.40 15.78
N PRO A 194 8.31 -2.39 16.32
CA PRO A 194 8.79 -2.29 17.68
C PRO A 194 9.66 -1.02 17.82
N LEU A 195 9.52 -0.37 18.98
CA LEU A 195 10.40 0.73 19.36
C LEU A 195 11.85 0.21 19.30
N PRO A 196 12.81 1.02 18.80
CA PRO A 196 14.21 0.62 18.85
C PRO A 196 14.55 0.32 20.31
N GLU A 197 15.08 -0.88 20.57
CA GLU A 197 15.62 -1.20 21.88
C GLU A 197 16.62 -0.11 22.24
N LYS A 198 16.45 0.51 23.40
CA LYS A 198 17.46 1.44 23.91
C LYS A 198 18.73 0.64 24.03
N SER A 199 19.70 0.89 23.14
CA SER A 199 21.05 0.37 23.29
C SER A 199 21.52 0.82 24.67
N SER A 200 21.63 -0.14 25.58
CA SER A 200 22.25 0.05 26.89
C SER A 200 23.72 0.38 26.61
N ALA A 201 24.05 1.67 26.71
CA ALA A 201 25.42 2.14 26.83
C ALA A 201 25.95 1.79 28.23
#